data_AF-A0A847NUM7-F1
#
_entry.id   AF-A0A847NUM7-F1
#
_cell.length_a   1.000
_cell.length_b   1.000
_cell.length_c   1.000
_cell.angle_alpha   90.00
_cell.angle_beta   90.00
_cell.angle_gamma   90.00
#
_symmetry.space_group_name_H-M   'P 1'
#
loop_
_entity.id
_entity.type
_entity.pdbx_description
1 polymer ?
#
loop_
_entity_poly.entity_id
_entity_poly.type
_entity_poly.pdbx_seq_one_letter_code
_entity_poly.pdbx_strand_id
1 'polypeptide(L)'
;MLKKIRILTVLLLTLIMTCLSIFPAGAAPAAVSTRIKDIAKVQGVRANQLIGYGLVVGLAGTGDSTKNIQTMQSISNMLSGFGVTVTADQLESKNVAAVIVTAQLPPFVKSGDTIDITISSLGDAKSLQGGTLLQTPLKAGNGQIYAVAQGAVSTGGFSAGRGGSRQQKNFPTVGTTPNGAIVERDVAVELASNGTIR
;
A
#
# COMPACT_ATOMS: atom_id res chain seq x y z
N MET A 1 61.03 65.85 -13.32
CA MET A 1 59.56 65.72 -13.54
C MET A 1 59.16 64.42 -14.23
N LEU A 2 59.83 63.99 -15.31
CA LEU A 2 59.42 62.81 -16.12
C LEU A 2 59.42 61.45 -15.39
N LYS A 3 60.30 61.20 -14.40
CA LYS A 3 60.33 59.94 -13.65
C LYS A 3 59.06 59.71 -12.79
N LYS A 4 58.47 60.77 -12.22
CA LYS A 4 57.24 60.68 -11.42
C LYS A 4 56.01 60.34 -12.27
N ILE A 5 55.95 60.87 -13.49
CA ILE A 5 54.88 60.58 -14.47
C ILE A 5 54.92 59.12 -14.95
N ARG A 6 56.13 58.55 -15.14
CA ARG A 6 56.31 57.13 -15.49
C ARG A 6 55.90 56.18 -14.35
N ILE A 7 56.19 56.52 -13.11
CA ILE A 7 55.77 55.71 -11.95
C ILE A 7 54.25 55.76 -11.78
N LEU A 8 53.63 56.93 -11.93
CA LEU A 8 52.18 57.09 -11.80
C LEU A 8 51.41 56.34 -12.90
N THR A 9 51.92 56.32 -14.13
CA THR A 9 51.31 55.59 -15.26
C THR A 9 51.41 54.08 -15.09
N VAL A 10 52.54 53.55 -14.58
CA VAL A 10 52.67 52.12 -14.27
C VAL A 10 51.73 51.70 -13.15
N LEU A 11 51.59 52.52 -12.10
CA LEU A 11 50.73 52.23 -10.94
C LEU A 11 49.24 52.22 -11.34
N LEU A 12 48.82 53.14 -12.21
CA LEU A 12 47.47 53.18 -12.77
C LEU A 12 47.19 51.96 -13.65
N LEU A 13 48.16 51.53 -14.48
CA LEU A 13 48.01 50.36 -15.34
C LEU A 13 47.91 49.07 -14.52
N THR A 14 48.72 48.94 -13.45
CA THR A 14 48.64 47.79 -12.54
C THR A 14 47.32 47.76 -11.75
N LEU A 15 46.77 48.92 -11.41
CA LEU A 15 45.48 49.02 -10.71
C LEU A 15 44.31 48.65 -11.62
N ILE A 16 44.35 49.09 -12.89
CA ILE A 16 43.34 48.72 -13.89
C ILE A 16 43.39 47.21 -14.18
N MET A 17 44.60 46.64 -14.27
CA MET A 17 44.80 45.22 -14.54
C MET A 17 44.37 44.33 -13.36
N THR A 18 44.56 44.79 -12.11
CA THR A 18 44.05 44.08 -10.92
C THR A 18 42.55 44.22 -10.74
N CYS A 19 41.96 45.37 -11.12
CA CYS A 19 40.51 45.57 -11.07
C CYS A 19 39.77 44.71 -12.11
N LEU A 20 40.38 44.48 -13.28
CA LEU A 20 39.80 43.64 -14.34
C LEU A 20 39.82 42.14 -13.99
N SER A 21 40.77 41.69 -13.16
CA SER A 21 40.83 40.31 -12.65
C SER A 21 39.82 39.99 -11.53
N ILE A 22 39.12 40.99 -10.98
CA ILE A 22 38.15 40.81 -9.89
C ILE A 22 36.70 40.79 -10.42
N PHE A 23 36.48 41.00 -11.73
CA PHE A 23 35.14 40.83 -12.30
C PHE A 23 34.73 39.35 -12.22
N PRO A 24 33.73 38.98 -11.39
CA PRO A 24 33.27 37.61 -11.35
C PRO A 24 32.61 37.33 -12.70
N ALA A 25 33.26 36.51 -13.53
CA ALA A 25 32.66 35.95 -14.73
C ALA A 25 31.32 35.34 -14.32
N GLY A 26 30.24 35.82 -14.95
CA GLY A 26 28.86 35.54 -14.53
C GLY A 26 28.67 34.09 -14.13
N ALA A 27 28.24 33.87 -12.89
CA ALA A 27 27.80 32.57 -12.42
C ALA A 27 26.68 32.12 -13.36
N ALA A 28 27.00 31.18 -14.26
CA ALA A 28 26.00 30.55 -15.09
C ALA A 28 24.92 30.01 -14.15
N PRO A 29 23.62 30.29 -14.40
CA PRO A 29 22.56 29.74 -13.57
C PRO A 29 22.74 28.23 -13.55
N ALA A 30 22.89 27.66 -12.35
CA ALA A 30 23.00 26.23 -12.16
C ALA A 30 21.82 25.57 -12.89
N ALA A 31 22.10 24.85 -13.98
CA ALA A 31 21.08 24.21 -14.78
C ALA A 31 20.38 23.17 -13.89
N VAL A 32 19.18 23.51 -13.42
CA VAL A 32 18.32 22.60 -12.67
C VAL A 32 17.83 21.53 -13.64
N SER A 33 18.61 20.46 -13.78
CA SER A 33 18.25 19.30 -14.56
C SER A 33 17.19 18.50 -13.78
N THR A 34 15.93 18.84 -14.00
CA THR A 34 14.80 18.05 -13.52
C THR A 34 14.55 16.96 -14.56
N ARG A 35 14.72 15.70 -14.18
CA ARG A 35 14.48 14.59 -15.12
C ARG A 35 12.98 14.51 -15.35
N ILE A 36 12.56 14.21 -16.59
CA ILE A 36 11.14 14.08 -16.94
C ILE A 36 10.43 13.07 -16.02
N LYS A 37 11.11 11.98 -15.61
CA LYS A 37 10.59 11.00 -14.64
C LYS A 37 10.31 11.57 -13.24
N ASP A 38 10.90 12.70 -12.88
CA ASP A 38 10.73 13.35 -11.57
C ASP A 38 9.54 14.34 -11.59
N ILE A 39 9.03 14.73 -12.77
CA ILE A 39 7.96 15.74 -12.94
C ILE A 39 6.73 15.25 -13.72
N ALA A 40 6.81 14.10 -14.39
CA ALA A 40 5.71 13.53 -15.17
C ALA A 40 5.22 12.22 -14.55
N LYS A 41 3.89 12.04 -14.51
CA LYS A 41 3.23 10.76 -14.20
C LYS A 41 2.60 10.25 -15.48
N VAL A 42 2.74 8.95 -15.74
CA VAL A 42 2.15 8.31 -16.92
C VAL A 42 0.64 8.19 -16.72
N GLN A 43 -0.15 8.72 -17.66
CA GLN A 43 -1.61 8.63 -17.60
C GLN A 43 -2.04 7.16 -17.73
N GLY A 44 -2.97 6.71 -16.88
CA GLY A 44 -3.46 5.32 -16.87
C GLY A 44 -2.70 4.38 -15.92
N VAL A 45 -1.59 4.82 -15.32
CA VAL A 45 -0.88 4.10 -14.27
C VAL A 45 -1.58 4.34 -12.93
N ARG A 46 -2.52 3.47 -12.58
CA ARG A 46 -3.24 3.49 -11.30
C ARG A 46 -3.10 2.16 -10.60
N ALA A 47 -3.13 2.20 -9.27
CA ALA A 47 -3.29 1.00 -8.49
C ALA A 47 -4.76 0.55 -8.54
N ASN A 48 -5.00 -0.76 -8.62
CA ASN A 48 -6.35 -1.33 -8.63
C ASN A 48 -6.69 -1.90 -7.25
N GLN A 49 -7.86 -1.54 -6.73
CA GLN A 49 -8.32 -2.11 -5.45
C GLN A 49 -8.86 -3.51 -5.69
N LEU A 50 -8.43 -4.43 -4.85
CA LEU A 50 -8.92 -5.79 -4.83
C LEU A 50 -9.70 -6.04 -3.55
N ILE A 51 -10.79 -6.78 -3.68
CA ILE A 51 -11.63 -7.22 -2.57
C ILE A 51 -11.89 -8.72 -2.66
N GLY A 52 -11.84 -9.40 -1.52
CA GLY A 52 -12.20 -10.79 -1.38
C GLY A 52 -12.99 -11.01 -0.10
N TYR A 53 -13.79 -12.07 -0.09
CA TYR A 53 -14.52 -12.52 1.09
C TYR A 53 -13.91 -13.85 1.51
N GLY A 54 -13.51 -13.94 2.77
CA GLY A 54 -12.73 -15.06 3.27
C GLY A 54 -13.16 -15.49 4.66
N LEU A 55 -12.44 -16.48 5.17
CA LEU A 55 -12.59 -16.99 6.53
C LEU A 55 -11.26 -16.94 7.25
N VAL A 56 -11.28 -16.45 8.48
CA VAL A 56 -10.16 -16.57 9.41
C VAL A 56 -10.49 -17.65 10.43
N VAL A 57 -9.58 -18.60 10.62
CA VAL A 57 -9.72 -19.73 11.54
C VAL A 57 -8.64 -19.72 12.61
N GLY A 58 -8.83 -20.46 13.69
CA GLY A 58 -7.84 -20.56 14.79
C GLY A 58 -7.94 -19.43 15.81
N LEU A 59 -9.10 -18.78 15.91
CA LEU A 59 -9.36 -17.72 16.88
C LEU A 59 -9.66 -18.30 18.26
N ALA A 60 -9.05 -17.76 19.32
CA ALA A 60 -9.20 -18.30 20.69
C ALA A 60 -10.55 -17.94 21.35
N GLY A 61 -11.68 -18.31 20.75
CA GLY A 61 -13.03 -18.00 21.23
C GLY A 61 -13.48 -16.56 20.96
N THR A 62 -12.78 -15.86 20.06
CA THR A 62 -13.02 -14.45 19.69
C THR A 62 -13.60 -14.28 18.28
N GLY A 63 -13.87 -15.37 17.56
CA GLY A 63 -14.56 -15.36 16.28
C GLY A 63 -16.04 -14.99 16.38
N ASP A 64 -16.76 -15.14 15.28
CA ASP A 64 -18.17 -14.77 15.15
C ASP A 64 -19.04 -15.62 16.10
N SER A 65 -20.10 -15.00 16.63
CA SER A 65 -20.98 -15.63 17.60
C SER A 65 -22.23 -16.24 16.94
N THR A 66 -22.64 -17.40 17.46
CA THR A 66 -23.76 -18.23 16.98
C THR A 66 -25.14 -17.61 17.23
N LYS A 67 -25.24 -16.31 17.57
CA LYS A 67 -26.50 -15.70 18.06
C LYS A 67 -27.57 -15.49 17.00
N ASN A 68 -27.32 -15.79 15.73
CA ASN A 68 -28.36 -15.78 14.71
C ASN A 68 -28.05 -16.79 13.59
N ILE A 69 -28.60 -18.00 13.71
CA ILE A 69 -28.45 -19.10 12.73
C ILE A 69 -28.89 -18.63 11.32
N GLN A 70 -29.90 -17.76 11.24
CA GLN A 70 -30.38 -17.16 9.98
C GLN A 70 -29.37 -16.19 9.36
N THR A 71 -28.58 -15.48 10.17
CA THR A 71 -27.45 -14.66 9.69
C THR A 71 -26.32 -15.55 9.18
N MET A 72 -26.04 -16.67 9.85
CA MET A 72 -25.01 -17.62 9.42
C MET A 72 -25.36 -18.28 8.09
N GLN A 73 -26.63 -18.65 7.86
CA GLN A 73 -27.08 -19.16 6.56
C GLN A 73 -27.02 -18.07 5.47
N SER A 74 -27.34 -16.82 5.81
CA SER A 74 -27.23 -15.71 4.86
C SER A 74 -25.77 -15.44 4.47
N ILE A 75 -24.85 -15.50 5.45
CA ILE A 75 -23.41 -15.37 5.23
C ILE A 75 -22.88 -16.58 4.45
N SER A 76 -23.27 -17.80 4.77
CA SER A 76 -22.83 -19.00 4.04
C SER A 76 -23.29 -18.99 2.59
N ASN A 77 -24.55 -18.59 2.33
CA ASN A 77 -25.09 -18.44 0.98
C ASN A 77 -24.39 -17.30 0.22
N MET A 78 -24.10 -16.18 0.89
CA MET A 78 -23.34 -15.08 0.31
C MET A 78 -21.92 -15.52 -0.08
N LEU A 79 -21.20 -16.17 0.84
CA LEU A 79 -19.85 -16.70 0.62
C LEU A 79 -19.85 -17.77 -0.49
N SER A 80 -20.88 -18.61 -0.55
CA SER A 80 -21.06 -19.63 -1.60
C SER A 80 -21.19 -18.98 -2.99
N GLY A 81 -21.90 -17.86 -3.10
CA GLY A 81 -21.98 -17.07 -4.34
C GLY A 81 -20.64 -16.48 -4.80
N PHE A 82 -19.67 -16.34 -3.90
CA PHE A 82 -18.30 -15.89 -4.22
C PHE A 82 -17.30 -17.05 -4.40
N GLY A 83 -17.78 -18.30 -4.38
CA GLY A 83 -16.96 -19.50 -4.57
C GLY A 83 -16.34 -20.07 -3.29
N VAL A 84 -16.72 -19.55 -2.12
CA VAL A 84 -16.27 -20.04 -0.82
C VAL A 84 -17.35 -20.94 -0.23
N THR A 85 -17.14 -22.26 -0.28
CA THR A 85 -18.08 -23.23 0.30
C THR A 85 -17.77 -23.40 1.77
N VAL A 86 -18.70 -23.00 2.63
CA VAL A 86 -18.60 -23.13 4.09
C VAL A 86 -19.83 -23.85 4.59
N THR A 87 -19.65 -24.92 5.36
CA THR A 87 -20.79 -25.60 6.00
C THR A 87 -21.25 -24.79 7.22
N ALA A 88 -22.55 -24.82 7.53
CA ALA A 88 -23.09 -24.09 8.67
C ALA A 88 -22.32 -24.40 9.98
N ASP A 89 -21.96 -25.67 10.18
CA ASP A 89 -21.17 -26.15 11.32
C ASP A 89 -19.79 -25.47 11.46
N GLN A 90 -19.15 -25.06 10.35
CA GLN A 90 -17.87 -24.34 10.35
C GLN A 90 -18.02 -22.87 10.74
N LEU A 91 -19.20 -22.28 10.53
CA LEU A 91 -19.54 -20.92 10.96
C LEU A 91 -20.04 -20.86 12.41
N GLU A 92 -20.47 -21.97 13.00
CA GLU A 92 -21.03 -22.02 14.35
C GLU A 92 -20.00 -21.87 15.50
N SER A 93 -18.71 -21.75 15.17
CA SER A 93 -17.63 -21.72 16.15
C SER A 93 -17.08 -20.32 16.38
N LYS A 94 -16.92 -19.93 17.66
CA LYS A 94 -16.12 -18.76 18.06
C LYS A 94 -14.62 -18.90 17.73
N ASN A 95 -14.24 -19.93 17.01
CA ASN A 95 -12.90 -20.16 16.46
C ASN A 95 -12.76 -19.71 15.00
N VAL A 96 -13.85 -19.26 14.38
CA VAL A 96 -13.91 -18.83 12.97
C VAL A 96 -14.55 -17.44 12.88
N ALA A 97 -14.11 -16.62 11.94
CA ALA A 97 -14.72 -15.35 11.61
C ALA A 97 -14.84 -15.17 10.09
N ALA A 98 -15.99 -14.68 9.63
CA ALA A 98 -16.18 -14.20 8.28
C ALA A 98 -15.48 -12.85 8.13
N VAL A 99 -14.66 -12.69 7.08
CA VAL A 99 -13.83 -11.49 6.88
C VAL A 99 -13.93 -10.95 5.46
N ILE A 100 -13.70 -9.65 5.35
CA ILE A 100 -13.38 -8.98 4.10
C ILE A 100 -11.87 -8.80 4.05
N VAL A 101 -11.29 -9.19 2.93
CA VAL A 101 -9.88 -9.00 2.61
C VAL A 101 -9.78 -7.94 1.54
N THR A 102 -9.02 -6.88 1.80
CA THR A 102 -8.73 -5.83 0.84
C THR A 102 -7.24 -5.78 0.55
N ALA A 103 -6.90 -5.50 -0.70
CA ALA A 103 -5.53 -5.32 -1.14
C ALA A 103 -5.46 -4.21 -2.18
N GLN A 104 -4.31 -3.56 -2.26
CA GLN A 104 -4.04 -2.59 -3.31
C GLN A 104 -3.05 -3.22 -4.28
N LEU A 105 -3.48 -3.48 -5.51
CA LEU A 105 -2.62 -4.01 -6.56
C LEU A 105 -1.86 -2.85 -7.22
N PRO A 106 -0.53 -2.75 -7.03
CA PRO A 106 0.27 -1.71 -7.66
C PRO A 106 0.27 -1.86 -9.19
N PRO A 107 0.53 -0.78 -9.93
CA PRO A 107 0.75 -0.90 -11.37
C PRO A 107 2.03 -1.70 -11.66
N PHE A 108 2.07 -2.35 -12.83
CA PHE A 108 3.22 -3.12 -13.33
C PHE A 108 3.63 -4.37 -12.54
N VAL A 109 2.81 -4.82 -11.60
CA VAL A 109 2.97 -6.13 -10.97
C VAL A 109 2.84 -7.27 -11.98
N LYS A 110 3.62 -8.31 -11.74
CA LYS A 110 3.62 -9.54 -12.51
C LYS A 110 3.07 -10.70 -11.69
N SER A 111 2.62 -11.73 -12.40
CA SER A 111 2.29 -13.01 -11.80
C SER A 111 3.46 -13.52 -10.95
N GLY A 112 3.17 -13.91 -9.71
CA GLY A 112 4.13 -14.32 -8.70
C GLY A 112 4.57 -13.21 -7.73
N ASP A 113 4.30 -11.94 -8.02
CA ASP A 113 4.58 -10.86 -7.06
C ASP A 113 3.69 -10.99 -5.82
N THR A 114 4.19 -10.55 -4.67
CA THR A 114 3.42 -10.52 -3.42
C THR A 114 2.94 -9.11 -3.10
N ILE A 115 1.74 -9.01 -2.55
CA ILE A 115 1.15 -7.76 -2.08
C ILE A 115 0.62 -7.89 -0.65
N ASP A 116 0.61 -6.76 0.05
CA ASP A 116 0.07 -6.67 1.39
C ASP A 116 -1.46 -6.72 1.36
N ILE A 117 -2.03 -7.36 2.38
CA ILE A 117 -3.48 -7.46 2.57
C ILE A 117 -3.90 -6.91 3.92
N THR A 118 -5.09 -6.32 3.94
CA THR A 118 -5.80 -5.93 5.15
C THR A 118 -7.03 -6.80 5.30
N ILE A 119 -7.24 -7.32 6.50
CA ILE A 119 -8.30 -8.28 6.81
C ILE A 119 -9.16 -7.65 7.89
N SER A 120 -10.46 -7.56 7.63
CA SER A 120 -11.44 -6.95 8.54
C SER A 120 -12.57 -7.92 8.81
N SER A 121 -12.98 -8.04 10.07
CA SER A 121 -14.17 -8.82 10.44
C SER A 121 -15.41 -8.28 9.72
N LEU A 122 -16.19 -9.16 9.12
CA LEU A 122 -17.51 -8.88 8.54
C LEU A 122 -18.60 -9.06 9.60
N GLY A 123 -18.46 -10.06 10.47
CA GLY A 123 -19.40 -10.39 11.53
C GLY A 123 -19.10 -9.69 12.86
N ASP A 124 -19.47 -10.35 13.96
CA ASP A 124 -19.37 -9.88 15.33
C ASP A 124 -18.16 -10.42 16.11
N ALA A 125 -17.14 -10.92 15.40
CA ALA A 125 -15.88 -11.34 15.99
C ALA A 125 -15.27 -10.24 16.88
N LYS A 126 -14.83 -10.65 18.07
CA LYS A 126 -14.20 -9.78 19.07
C LYS A 126 -12.74 -9.49 18.78
N SER A 127 -12.06 -10.40 18.08
CA SER A 127 -10.64 -10.27 17.73
C SER A 127 -10.27 -11.25 16.63
N LEU A 128 -9.47 -10.78 15.66
CA LEU A 128 -8.82 -11.61 14.63
C LEU A 128 -7.40 -12.05 15.03
N GLN A 129 -6.95 -11.68 16.24
CA GLN A 129 -5.61 -11.96 16.72
C GLN A 129 -5.33 -13.46 16.78
N GLY A 130 -4.18 -13.87 16.23
CA GLY A 130 -3.74 -15.27 16.24
C GLY A 130 -4.45 -16.16 15.23
N GLY A 131 -5.41 -15.61 14.47
CA GLY A 131 -6.09 -16.33 13.41
C GLY A 131 -5.24 -16.49 12.15
N THR A 132 -5.66 -17.40 11.29
CA THR A 132 -5.10 -17.61 9.94
C THR A 132 -6.20 -17.45 8.90
N LEU A 133 -5.97 -16.58 7.93
CA LEU A 133 -6.82 -16.42 6.75
C LEU A 133 -6.65 -17.64 5.84
N LEU A 134 -7.77 -18.29 5.53
CA LEU A 134 -7.84 -19.33 4.51
C LEU A 134 -7.73 -18.73 3.11
N GLN A 135 -7.26 -19.54 2.16
CA GLN A 135 -7.07 -19.13 0.77
C GLN A 135 -8.31 -18.40 0.24
N THR A 136 -8.14 -17.12 -0.10
CA THR A 136 -9.22 -16.20 -0.44
C THR A 136 -8.89 -15.51 -1.77
N PRO A 137 -9.70 -15.70 -2.83
CA PRO A 137 -9.51 -15.01 -4.09
C PRO A 137 -9.87 -13.53 -3.97
N LEU A 138 -9.00 -12.66 -4.48
CA LEU A 138 -9.20 -11.21 -4.51
C LEU A 138 -9.57 -10.75 -5.93
N LYS A 139 -10.74 -10.10 -6.04
CA LYS A 139 -11.31 -9.63 -7.30
C LYS A 139 -11.17 -8.11 -7.43
N ALA A 140 -10.93 -7.64 -8.65
CA ALA A 140 -11.02 -6.22 -8.97
C ALA A 140 -12.46 -5.80 -9.30
N GLY A 141 -12.69 -4.51 -9.54
CA GLY A 141 -14.03 -3.98 -9.89
C GLY A 141 -14.64 -4.55 -11.18
N ASN A 142 -13.86 -5.24 -12.02
CA ASN A 142 -14.35 -5.97 -13.19
C ASN A 142 -14.80 -7.41 -12.88
N GLY A 143 -14.76 -7.83 -11.61
CA GLY A 143 -15.14 -9.17 -11.15
C GLY A 143 -14.11 -10.27 -11.39
N GLN A 144 -12.97 -9.96 -12.04
CA GLN A 144 -11.91 -10.93 -12.31
C GLN A 144 -10.97 -11.06 -11.11
N ILE A 145 -10.46 -12.28 -10.88
CA ILE A 145 -9.48 -12.58 -9.84
C ILE A 145 -8.10 -12.15 -10.32
N TYR A 146 -7.42 -11.32 -9.53
CA TYR A 146 -6.06 -10.84 -9.82
C TYR A 146 -5.03 -11.36 -8.83
N ALA A 147 -5.44 -11.67 -7.60
CA ALA A 147 -4.55 -12.18 -6.57
C ALA A 147 -5.28 -13.20 -5.69
N VAL A 148 -4.51 -14.04 -5.01
CA VAL A 148 -5.01 -15.00 -4.02
C VAL A 148 -4.32 -14.72 -2.70
N ALA A 149 -5.12 -14.49 -1.66
CA ALA A 149 -4.68 -14.12 -0.31
C ALA A 149 -4.74 -15.30 0.66
N GLN A 150 -3.72 -15.46 1.49
CA GLN A 150 -3.67 -16.46 2.56
C GLN A 150 -2.62 -16.06 3.60
N GLY A 151 -2.81 -16.45 4.86
CA GLY A 151 -1.73 -16.40 5.84
C GLY A 151 -2.16 -16.02 7.25
N ALA A 152 -1.18 -15.94 8.15
CA ALA A 152 -1.41 -15.55 9.53
C ALA A 152 -1.84 -14.08 9.62
N VAL A 153 -2.82 -13.78 10.46
CA VAL A 153 -3.36 -12.44 10.65
C VAL A 153 -2.62 -11.76 11.81
N SER A 154 -1.94 -10.66 11.52
CA SER A 154 -1.29 -9.85 12.52
C SER A 154 -2.17 -8.65 12.88
N THR A 155 -2.67 -8.60 14.11
CA THR A 155 -3.44 -7.45 14.61
C THR A 155 -2.52 -6.53 15.41
N GLY A 156 -2.57 -5.22 15.16
CA GLY A 156 -1.70 -4.25 15.85
C GLY A 156 -2.03 -4.02 17.32
N GLY A 157 -3.02 -4.70 17.92
CA GLY A 157 -3.53 -4.45 19.26
C GLY A 157 -3.49 -5.65 20.21
N PHE A 158 -3.40 -5.36 21.50
CA PHE A 158 -3.60 -6.34 22.58
C PHE A 158 -4.77 -5.87 23.45
N SER A 159 -5.74 -6.74 23.71
CA SER A 159 -6.78 -6.50 24.71
C SER A 159 -6.31 -7.08 26.04
N ALA A 160 -5.70 -6.24 26.88
CA ALA A 160 -5.34 -6.61 28.24
C ALA A 160 -6.14 -5.76 29.24
N GLY A 161 -6.92 -6.41 30.08
CA GLY A 161 -7.67 -5.76 31.15
C GLY A 161 -8.04 -6.73 32.25
N ARG A 162 -7.49 -6.52 33.45
CA ARG A 162 -7.85 -7.23 34.68
C ARG A 162 -8.10 -6.15 35.75
N GLY A 163 -9.27 -6.16 36.40
CA GLY A 163 -9.53 -5.30 37.56
C GLY A 163 -10.05 -3.87 37.30
N GLY A 164 -10.97 -3.67 36.35
CA GLY A 164 -11.78 -2.43 36.29
C GLY A 164 -11.26 -1.29 35.39
N SER A 165 -10.06 -1.41 34.81
CA SER A 165 -9.56 -0.46 33.80
C SER A 165 -9.36 -1.16 32.46
N ARG A 166 -10.31 -0.99 31.55
CA ARG A 166 -10.25 -1.53 30.19
C ARG A 166 -9.45 -0.56 29.31
N GLN A 167 -8.13 -0.69 29.29
CA GLN A 167 -7.31 0.05 28.33
C GLN A 167 -7.28 -0.71 27.00
N GLN A 168 -8.27 -0.43 26.14
CA GLN A 168 -8.26 -0.94 24.78
C GLN A 168 -7.38 -0.03 23.92
N LYS A 169 -6.11 -0.41 23.74
CA LYS A 169 -5.21 0.22 22.77
C LYS A 169 -5.25 -0.63 21.49
N ASN A 170 -5.87 -0.07 20.44
CA ASN A 170 -5.99 -0.57 19.06
C ASN A 170 -7.22 -1.44 18.72
N PHE A 171 -7.46 -1.57 17.41
CA PHE A 171 -8.60 -2.24 16.76
C PHE A 171 -8.31 -3.76 16.60
N PRO A 172 -8.86 -4.65 17.46
CA PRO A 172 -8.57 -6.09 17.41
C PRO A 172 -9.29 -6.83 16.27
N THR A 173 -10.28 -6.19 15.64
CA THR A 173 -11.10 -6.74 14.56
C THR A 173 -10.54 -6.48 13.16
N VAL A 174 -9.39 -5.80 13.08
CA VAL A 174 -8.67 -5.52 11.84
C VAL A 174 -7.23 -6.01 12.00
N GLY A 175 -6.77 -6.77 11.03
CA GLY A 175 -5.40 -7.25 10.95
C GLY A 175 -4.80 -6.99 9.57
N THR A 176 -3.48 -7.11 9.49
CA THR A 176 -2.74 -7.05 8.25
C THR A 176 -1.88 -8.31 8.12
N THR A 177 -1.65 -8.72 6.88
CA THR A 177 -0.70 -9.77 6.55
C THR A 177 0.22 -9.21 5.47
N PRO A 178 1.45 -8.81 5.84
CA PRO A 178 2.44 -8.36 4.87
C PRO A 178 2.76 -9.48 3.89
N ASN A 179 2.84 -9.18 2.60
CA ASN A 179 3.03 -10.16 1.51
C ASN A 179 2.03 -11.33 1.55
N GLY A 180 0.82 -11.07 2.07
CA GLY A 180 -0.19 -12.10 2.30
C GLY A 180 -0.99 -12.50 1.06
N ALA A 181 -0.79 -11.84 -0.09
CA ALA A 181 -1.41 -12.26 -1.35
C ALA A 181 -0.40 -12.39 -2.47
N ILE A 182 -0.62 -13.38 -3.33
CA ILE A 182 0.17 -13.66 -4.53
C ILE A 182 -0.64 -13.22 -5.74
N VAL A 183 -0.03 -12.45 -6.64
CA VAL A 183 -0.62 -12.01 -7.89
C VAL A 183 -0.67 -13.19 -8.86
N GLU A 184 -1.86 -13.51 -9.36
CA GLU A 184 -2.08 -14.59 -10.34
C GLU A 184 -2.12 -14.04 -11.77
N ARG A 185 -2.53 -12.77 -11.94
CA ARG A 185 -2.78 -12.17 -13.25
C ARG A 185 -2.10 -10.82 -13.40
N ASP A 186 -1.39 -10.68 -14.51
CA ASP A 186 -0.79 -9.42 -14.93
C ASP A 186 -1.87 -8.36 -15.21
N VAL A 187 -1.59 -7.12 -14.82
CA VAL A 187 -2.41 -5.98 -15.22
C VAL A 187 -1.92 -5.52 -16.58
N ALA A 188 -2.74 -5.70 -17.63
CA ALA A 188 -2.43 -5.15 -18.94
C ALA A 188 -2.35 -3.61 -18.86
N VAL A 189 -1.16 -3.06 -19.03
CA VAL A 189 -0.95 -1.62 -19.14
C VAL A 189 -0.73 -1.29 -20.61
N GLU A 190 -1.75 -0.75 -21.27
CA GLU A 190 -1.58 -0.12 -22.58
C GLU A 190 -0.86 1.22 -22.38
N LEU A 191 0.47 1.20 -22.52
CA LEU A 191 1.31 2.39 -22.45
C LEU A 191 1.28 3.22 -23.75
N ALA A 192 0.82 2.64 -24.85
CA ALA A 192 0.80 3.29 -26.15
C ALA A 192 -0.46 2.90 -26.92
N SER A 193 -1.37 3.86 -27.07
CA SER A 193 -2.35 3.85 -28.15
C SER A 193 -1.87 4.84 -29.20
N ASN A 194 -1.59 4.37 -30.42
CA ASN A 194 -1.19 5.22 -31.56
C ASN A 194 0.11 6.03 -31.36
N GLY A 195 1.15 5.43 -30.76
CA GLY A 195 2.49 6.04 -30.67
C GLY A 195 2.58 7.30 -29.81
N THR A 196 1.55 7.61 -29.02
CA THR A 196 1.54 8.73 -28.08
C THR A 196 1.36 8.22 -26.65
N ILE A 197 2.32 8.54 -25.78
CA ILE A 197 2.20 8.39 -24.32
C ILE A 197 1.58 9.71 -23.85
N ARG A 198 0.34 9.67 -23.36
CA ARG A 198 -0.38 10.85 -22.84
C ARG A 198 -0.20 10.98 -21.33
#